data_AF-A0A6N4VFK7-F1
#
_entry.id   AF-A0A6N4VFK7-F1
#
_cell.length_a   1.000
_cell.length_b   1.000
_cell.length_c   1.000
_cell.angle_alpha   90.00
_cell.angle_beta   90.00
_cell.angle_gamma   90.00
#
_symmetry.space_group_name_H-M   'P 1'
#
loop_
_entity.id
_entity.type
_entity.pdbx_description
1 polymer ?
#
loop_
_entity_poly.entity_id
_entity_poly.type
_entity_poly.pdbx_seq_one_letter_code
_entity_poly.pdbx_strand_id
1 'polypeptide(L)'
;MSDSTVAWVGFAGGVGGAVIGAVLGALAGVWYARYAGRKQSVLTLLDTYVSPEFFTVRAETSEIKSAWYAGDRTVLDPFISHVSATAEPRLSNGMTRHQNLSWLLHFYAGLSVRCEEKLVDRELLKRVFKPHYAWYREFFMAFDEDYVRRMPASWQIPFWMRELRNLDRLFGPW
;
A
#
# COMPACT_ATOMS: atom_id res chain seq x y z
N MET A 1 -9.16 20.19 40.20
CA MET A 1 -9.59 19.46 38.99
C MET A 1 -10.33 20.48 38.14
N SER A 2 -9.71 20.98 37.08
CA SER A 2 -10.35 21.91 36.15
C SER A 2 -10.11 21.40 34.73
N ASP A 3 -11.20 21.37 33.98
CA ASP A 3 -11.31 20.89 32.61
C ASP A 3 -10.36 21.64 31.69
N SER A 4 -9.47 20.90 31.03
CA SER A 4 -8.79 21.36 29.83
C SER A 4 -9.64 20.96 28.62
N THR A 5 -10.53 21.86 28.23
CA THR A 5 -11.25 21.85 26.96
C THR A 5 -10.23 21.85 25.82
N VAL A 6 -10.07 20.71 25.15
CA VAL A 6 -9.27 20.64 23.91
C VAL A 6 -10.07 21.34 22.82
N ALA A 7 -9.60 22.52 22.42
CA ALA A 7 -10.13 23.27 21.30
C ALA A 7 -9.94 22.47 20.00
N TRP A 8 -11.06 22.01 19.43
CA TRP A 8 -11.09 21.45 18.09
C TRP A 8 -10.92 22.57 17.07
N VAL A 9 -9.73 22.66 16.48
CA VAL A 9 -9.51 23.50 15.30
C VAL A 9 -10.07 22.74 14.10
N GLY A 10 -11.27 23.12 13.68
CA GLY A 10 -11.90 22.63 12.45
C GLY A 10 -11.16 23.14 11.23
N PHE A 11 -10.56 22.23 10.46
CA PHE A 11 -10.14 22.49 9.09
C PHE A 11 -11.28 22.12 8.15
N ALA A 12 -11.92 23.13 7.58
CA ALA A 12 -12.92 22.94 6.52
C ALA A 12 -12.22 22.70 5.16
N GLY A 13 -12.65 21.66 4.46
CA GLY A 13 -12.75 21.68 2.99
C GLY A 13 -11.74 20.84 2.19
N GLY A 14 -11.95 19.53 2.09
CA GLY A 14 -11.37 18.68 1.03
C GLY A 14 -11.02 17.26 1.47
N VAL A 15 -11.07 16.30 0.54
CA VAL A 15 -10.63 14.89 0.74
C VAL A 15 -9.22 14.83 1.35
N GLY A 16 -8.35 15.79 1.02
CA GLY A 16 -7.03 15.96 1.64
C GLY A 16 -7.07 16.33 3.13
N GLY A 17 -8.00 17.17 3.57
CA GLY A 17 -8.14 17.59 4.97
C GLY A 17 -8.62 16.46 5.89
N ALA A 18 -9.52 15.60 5.40
CA ALA A 18 -9.97 14.42 6.13
C ALA A 18 -8.86 13.36 6.27
N VAL A 19 -8.04 13.18 5.23
CA VAL A 19 -6.89 12.26 5.24
C VAL A 19 -5.82 12.77 6.20
N ILE A 20 -5.50 14.06 6.18
CA ILE A 20 -4.51 14.67 7.10
C ILE A 20 -5.01 14.62 8.55
N GLY A 21 -6.29 14.90 8.81
CA GLY A 21 -6.88 14.82 10.15
C GLY A 21 -6.89 13.40 10.72
N ALA A 22 -7.19 12.38 9.91
CA ALA A 22 -7.13 10.98 10.32
C ALA A 22 -5.69 10.50 10.57
N VAL A 23 -4.73 10.95 9.75
CA VAL A 23 -3.29 10.68 9.93
C VAL A 23 -2.77 11.31 11.21
N LEU A 24 -3.14 12.57 11.52
CA LEU A 24 -2.75 13.23 12.76
C LEU A 24 -3.40 12.61 14.00
N GLY A 25 -4.67 12.19 13.92
CA GLY A 25 -5.35 11.45 14.99
C GLY A 25 -4.74 10.07 15.24
N ALA A 26 -4.31 9.36 14.19
CA ALA A 26 -3.58 8.11 14.29
C ALA A 26 -2.17 8.33 14.87
N LEU A 27 -1.48 9.40 14.49
CA LEU A 27 -0.18 9.80 15.04
C LEU A 27 -0.28 10.13 16.54
N ALA A 28 -1.34 10.80 16.99
CA ALA A 28 -1.60 11.05 18.41
C ALA A 28 -1.87 9.74 19.17
N GLY A 29 -2.61 8.79 18.58
CA GLY A 29 -2.81 7.44 19.15
C GLY A 29 -1.52 6.61 19.22
N VAL A 30 -0.64 6.73 18.23
CA VAL A 30 0.70 6.12 18.20
C VAL A 30 1.62 6.77 19.24
N TRP A 31 1.47 8.08 19.49
CA TRP A 31 2.19 8.78 20.54
C TRP A 31 1.77 8.31 21.94
N TYR A 32 0.53 7.87 22.13
CA TYR A 32 0.09 7.20 23.35
C TYR A 32 0.61 5.74 23.46
N ALA A 33 0.65 5.00 22.34
CA ALA A 33 1.26 3.67 22.25
C ALA A 33 2.80 3.68 22.47
N ARG A 34 3.43 4.86 22.44
CA ARG A 34 4.83 5.13 22.81
C ARG A 34 5.17 4.74 24.26
N TYR A 35 4.25 4.19 25.05
CA TYR A 35 4.57 3.63 26.36
C TYR A 35 4.81 2.11 26.40
N ALA A 36 4.64 1.37 25.29
CA ALA A 36 4.53 -0.11 25.32
C ALA A 36 5.56 -0.95 24.50
N GLY A 37 6.79 -0.44 24.25
CA GLY A 37 7.94 -1.31 23.92
C GLY A 37 8.10 -1.87 22.48
N ARG A 38 7.26 -1.51 21.49
CA ARG A 38 7.44 -1.94 20.07
C ARG A 38 7.44 -0.75 19.08
N LYS A 39 8.22 0.29 19.38
CA LYS A 39 8.14 1.63 18.75
C LYS A 39 8.67 1.72 17.31
N GLN A 40 9.74 1.01 17.00
CA GLN A 40 10.51 1.33 15.79
C GLN A 40 9.78 0.89 14.51
N SER A 41 9.22 -0.31 14.48
CA SER A 41 8.54 -0.84 13.29
C SER A 41 7.30 -0.03 12.90
N VAL A 42 6.52 0.45 13.87
CA VAL A 42 5.34 1.29 13.63
C VAL A 42 5.74 2.65 13.06
N LEU A 43 6.74 3.30 13.67
CA LEU A 43 7.22 4.60 13.20
C LEU A 43 7.82 4.49 11.81
N THR A 44 8.62 3.45 11.52
CA THR A 44 9.19 3.23 10.19
C THR A 44 8.11 2.98 9.14
N LEU A 45 7.07 2.20 9.44
CA LEU A 45 5.96 1.99 8.50
C LEU A 45 5.18 3.28 8.21
N LEU A 46 4.90 4.06 9.26
CA LEU A 46 4.20 5.34 9.10
C LEU A 46 5.05 6.33 8.33
N ASP A 47 6.35 6.41 8.62
CA ASP A 47 7.31 7.27 7.93
C ASP A 47 7.38 6.92 6.43
N THR A 48 7.52 5.63 6.11
CA THR A 48 7.43 5.18 4.70
C THR A 48 6.09 5.52 4.08
N TYR A 49 4.98 5.30 4.78
CA TYR A 49 3.64 5.55 4.23
C TYR A 49 3.37 7.02 3.90
N VAL A 50 3.92 7.94 4.69
CA VAL A 50 3.78 9.40 4.47
C VAL A 50 4.94 9.99 3.67
N SER A 51 5.86 9.16 3.17
CA SER A 51 7.02 9.63 2.42
C SER A 51 6.61 10.13 1.02
N PRO A 52 7.30 11.14 0.47
CA PRO A 52 7.07 11.59 -0.90
C PRO A 52 7.19 10.46 -1.92
N GLU A 53 8.16 9.57 -1.74
CA GLU A 53 8.40 8.42 -2.61
C GLU A 53 7.18 7.48 -2.63
N PHE A 54 6.57 7.21 -1.48
CA PHE A 54 5.36 6.40 -1.40
C PHE A 54 4.19 7.04 -2.16
N PHE A 55 4.03 8.36 -2.06
CA PHE A 55 3.01 9.07 -2.81
C PHE A 55 3.26 9.03 -4.32
N THR A 56 4.50 9.21 -4.76
CA THR A 56 4.84 9.10 -6.18
C THR A 56 4.57 7.69 -6.70
N VAL A 57 5.00 6.65 -5.97
CA VAL A 57 4.73 5.25 -6.35
C VAL A 57 3.23 4.98 -6.47
N ARG A 58 2.43 5.52 -5.54
CA ARG A 58 0.97 5.41 -5.62
C ARG A 58 0.42 6.14 -6.85
N ALA A 59 0.82 7.37 -7.12
CA ALA A 59 0.32 8.11 -8.27
C ALA A 59 0.58 7.34 -9.58
N GLU A 60 1.82 6.89 -9.76
CA GLU A 60 2.26 6.13 -10.94
C GLU A 60 1.56 4.76 -11.05
N THR A 61 1.36 4.07 -9.92
CA THR A 61 0.59 2.81 -9.92
C THR A 61 -0.87 3.06 -10.30
N SER A 62 -1.43 4.21 -9.96
CA SER A 62 -2.78 4.60 -10.39
C SER A 62 -2.86 4.77 -11.91
N GLU A 63 -1.79 5.19 -12.59
CA GLU A 63 -1.76 5.29 -14.05
C GLU A 63 -1.77 3.91 -14.71
N ILE A 64 -0.97 2.96 -14.17
CA ILE A 64 -0.99 1.55 -14.59
C ILE A 64 -2.41 0.98 -14.43
N LYS A 65 -3.02 1.21 -13.27
CA LYS A 65 -4.39 0.79 -12.97
C LYS A 65 -5.38 1.39 -13.97
N SER A 66 -5.32 2.70 -14.23
CA SER A 66 -6.21 3.39 -15.17
C SER A 66 -6.09 2.84 -16.59
N ALA A 67 -4.86 2.65 -17.09
CA ALA A 67 -4.60 2.05 -18.40
C ALA A 67 -5.19 0.64 -18.49
N TRP A 68 -4.99 -0.18 -17.45
CA TRP A 68 -5.59 -1.51 -17.37
C TRP A 68 -7.12 -1.45 -17.44
N TYR A 69 -7.78 -0.59 -16.66
CA TYR A 69 -9.25 -0.46 -16.72
C TYR A 69 -9.75 0.08 -18.05
N ALA A 70 -8.94 0.84 -18.78
CA ALA A 70 -9.24 1.30 -20.14
C ALA A 70 -9.12 0.19 -21.22
N GLY A 71 -8.71 -1.02 -20.82
CA GLY A 71 -8.59 -2.18 -21.72
C GLY A 71 -7.17 -2.44 -22.23
N ASP A 72 -6.20 -1.59 -21.89
CA ASP A 72 -4.81 -1.83 -22.26
C ASP A 72 -4.23 -2.96 -21.41
N ARG A 73 -4.13 -4.16 -21.99
CA ARG A 73 -3.52 -5.33 -21.35
C ARG A 73 -2.02 -5.44 -21.62
N THR A 74 -1.43 -4.57 -22.46
CA THR A 74 0.03 -4.55 -22.68
C THR A 74 0.78 -4.10 -21.42
N VAL A 75 0.09 -3.43 -20.49
CA VAL A 75 0.62 -3.06 -19.16
C VAL A 75 1.10 -4.27 -18.35
N LEU A 76 0.65 -5.49 -18.65
CA LEU A 76 1.11 -6.72 -18.01
C LEU A 76 2.39 -7.29 -18.63
N ASP A 77 2.75 -6.87 -19.84
CA ASP A 77 3.86 -7.43 -20.60
C ASP A 77 5.21 -7.27 -19.87
N PRO A 78 5.53 -6.14 -19.22
CA PRO A 78 6.77 -6.01 -18.44
C PRO A 78 6.86 -6.99 -17.27
N PHE A 79 5.71 -7.45 -16.76
CA PHE A 79 5.64 -8.38 -15.64
C PHE A 79 5.79 -9.83 -16.11
N ILE A 80 5.35 -10.15 -17.33
CA ILE A 80 5.31 -11.51 -17.87
C ILE A 80 6.55 -11.81 -18.75
N SER A 81 7.13 -10.83 -19.42
CA SER A 81 7.92 -11.13 -20.62
C SER A 81 9.38 -11.55 -20.40
N HIS A 82 9.92 -11.64 -19.17
CA HIS A 82 11.37 -11.82 -18.90
C HIS A 82 12.31 -10.81 -19.59
N VAL A 83 11.80 -9.94 -20.47
CA VAL A 83 12.49 -8.79 -20.99
C VAL A 83 12.89 -8.00 -19.76
N SER A 84 14.20 -8.00 -19.52
CA SER A 84 14.80 -7.43 -18.33
C SER A 84 14.05 -6.15 -17.95
N ALA A 85 13.61 -6.05 -16.70
CA ALA A 85 12.96 -4.85 -16.17
C ALA A 85 13.77 -3.56 -16.48
N THR A 86 15.04 -3.68 -16.91
CA THR A 86 15.88 -2.59 -17.42
C THR A 86 15.49 -2.01 -18.78
N ALA A 87 14.76 -2.72 -19.64
CA ALA A 87 14.34 -2.23 -20.95
C ALA A 87 12.96 -1.55 -20.94
N GLU A 88 12.27 -1.60 -19.81
CA GLU A 88 11.00 -0.91 -19.60
C GLU A 88 11.24 0.61 -19.46
N PRO A 89 10.40 1.47 -20.07
CA PRO A 89 10.45 2.90 -19.84
C PRO A 89 10.36 3.23 -18.35
N ARG A 90 11.24 4.11 -17.88
CA ARG A 90 11.21 4.60 -16.50
C ARG A 90 10.09 5.62 -16.34
N LEU A 91 9.42 5.55 -15.20
CA LEU A 91 8.43 6.51 -14.74
C LEU A 91 9.10 7.76 -14.16
N SER A 92 8.32 8.74 -13.71
CA SER A 92 8.86 10.02 -13.22
C SER A 92 9.80 9.86 -12.03
N ASN A 93 9.59 8.82 -11.20
CA ASN A 93 10.45 8.46 -10.08
C ASN A 93 11.68 7.63 -10.45
N GLY A 94 11.94 7.42 -11.73
CA GLY A 94 13.10 6.65 -12.21
C GLY A 94 12.99 5.13 -12.01
N MET A 95 11.89 4.64 -11.44
CA MET A 95 11.55 3.22 -11.37
C MET A 95 10.74 2.81 -12.59
N THR A 96 10.83 1.54 -12.98
CA THR A 96 9.99 0.99 -14.05
C THR A 96 8.57 0.69 -13.51
N ARG A 97 7.59 0.37 -14.37
CA ARG A 97 6.22 0.07 -13.88
C ARG A 97 6.21 -1.20 -13.05
N HIS A 98 7.01 -2.21 -13.45
CA HIS A 98 7.24 -3.39 -12.63
C HIS A 98 7.73 -3.03 -11.24
N GLN A 99 8.79 -2.22 -11.15
CA GLN A 99 9.37 -1.81 -9.87
C GLN A 99 8.40 -1.03 -9.00
N ASN A 100 7.62 -0.10 -9.58
CA ASN A 100 6.61 0.66 -8.85
C ASN A 100 5.53 -0.23 -8.24
N LEU A 101 4.93 -1.11 -9.05
CA LEU A 101 3.90 -2.02 -8.57
C LEU A 101 4.47 -3.00 -7.54
N SER A 102 5.64 -3.61 -7.82
CA SER A 102 6.31 -4.49 -6.85
C SER A 102 6.58 -3.79 -5.53
N TRP A 103 7.05 -2.54 -5.54
CA TRP A 103 7.33 -1.79 -4.33
C TRP A 103 6.06 -1.53 -3.49
N LEU A 104 4.98 -1.09 -4.13
CA LEU A 104 3.70 -0.86 -3.45
C LEU A 104 3.16 -2.15 -2.82
N LEU A 105 3.31 -3.27 -3.53
CA LEU A 105 2.89 -4.58 -3.04
C LEU A 105 3.76 -5.10 -1.90
N HIS A 106 5.08 -4.92 -2.00
CA HIS A 106 6.00 -5.26 -0.92
C HIS A 106 5.73 -4.44 0.35
N PHE A 107 5.35 -3.16 0.21
CA PHE A 107 4.93 -2.35 1.34
C PHE A 107 3.72 -2.99 2.05
N TYR A 108 2.64 -3.27 1.31
CA TYR A 108 1.42 -3.86 1.89
C TYR A 108 1.68 -5.26 2.45
N ALA A 109 2.43 -6.10 1.74
CA ALA A 109 2.80 -7.45 2.19
C ALA A 109 3.58 -7.41 3.50
N GLY A 110 4.50 -6.45 3.60
CA GLY A 110 5.29 -6.19 4.79
C GLY A 110 4.44 -5.83 6.02
N LEU A 111 3.21 -5.35 5.84
CA LEU A 111 2.27 -5.13 6.96
C LEU A 111 1.79 -6.48 7.53
N SER A 112 1.49 -7.46 6.67
CA SER A 112 1.04 -8.79 7.08
C SER A 112 2.11 -9.51 7.89
N VAL A 113 3.35 -9.52 7.39
CA VAL A 113 4.49 -10.14 8.08
C VAL A 113 4.73 -9.52 9.47
N ARG A 114 4.73 -8.17 9.56
CA ARG A 114 4.91 -7.46 10.83
C ARG A 114 3.77 -7.71 11.81
N CYS A 115 2.56 -7.96 11.32
CA CYS A 115 1.42 -8.40 12.11
C CYS A 115 1.64 -9.80 12.70
N GLU A 116 2.06 -10.75 11.87
CA GLU A 116 2.30 -12.15 12.27
C GLU A 116 3.43 -12.24 13.31
N GLU A 117 4.48 -11.44 13.13
CA GLU A 117 5.59 -11.30 14.10
C GLU A 117 5.20 -10.50 15.35
N LYS A 118 3.94 -10.06 15.46
CA LYS A 118 3.41 -9.22 16.54
C LYS A 118 4.19 -7.91 16.71
N LEU A 119 4.91 -7.44 15.70
CA LEU A 119 5.66 -6.18 15.76
C LEU A 119 4.73 -4.96 15.69
N VAL A 120 3.52 -5.15 15.16
CA VAL A 120 2.50 -4.11 15.03
C VAL A 120 1.13 -4.68 15.42
N ASP A 121 0.29 -3.83 16.03
CA ASP A 121 -1.09 -4.17 16.33
C ASP A 121 -1.95 -4.28 15.06
N ARG A 122 -2.68 -5.39 14.93
CA ARG A 122 -3.49 -5.69 13.74
C ARG A 122 -4.66 -4.74 13.55
N GLU A 123 -5.32 -4.35 14.64
CA GLU A 123 -6.49 -3.48 14.58
C GLU A 123 -6.09 -2.04 14.24
N LEU A 124 -4.94 -1.59 14.73
CA LEU A 124 -4.31 -0.34 14.32
C LEU A 124 -3.97 -0.36 12.82
N LEU A 125 -3.32 -1.43 12.31
CA LEU A 125 -3.01 -1.55 10.89
C LEU A 125 -4.27 -1.53 10.02
N LYS A 126 -5.33 -2.23 10.41
CA LYS A 126 -6.61 -2.17 9.71
C LYS A 126 -7.15 -0.75 9.70
N ARG A 127 -7.17 -0.06 10.84
CA ARG A 127 -7.69 1.31 10.93
C ARG A 127 -6.94 2.28 10.03
N VAL A 128 -5.61 2.17 9.98
CA VAL A 128 -4.75 3.08 9.21
C VAL A 128 -4.72 2.72 7.73
N PHE A 129 -4.52 1.44 7.37
CA PHE A 129 -4.19 1.04 6.01
C PHE A 129 -5.33 0.41 5.22
N LYS A 130 -6.37 -0.15 5.87
CA LYS A 130 -7.52 -0.78 5.18
C LYS A 130 -8.22 0.19 4.21
N PRO A 131 -8.49 1.46 4.57
CA PRO A 131 -9.14 2.40 3.63
C PRO A 131 -8.31 2.66 2.37
N HIS A 132 -6.98 2.62 2.48
CA HIS A 132 -6.09 2.86 1.34
C HIS A 132 -5.89 1.61 0.48
N TYR A 133 -5.80 0.44 1.10
CA TYR A 133 -5.78 -0.83 0.38
C TYR A 133 -7.08 -1.05 -0.41
N ALA A 134 -8.22 -0.66 0.15
CA ALA A 134 -9.54 -0.69 -0.49
C ALA A 134 -9.51 -0.19 -1.94
N TRP A 135 -8.82 0.93 -2.15
CA TRP A 135 -8.78 1.62 -3.41
C TRP A 135 -8.02 0.85 -4.50
N TYR A 136 -7.05 0.02 -4.12
CA TYR A 136 -6.26 -0.80 -5.04
C TYR A 136 -6.69 -2.25 -5.09
N ARG A 137 -7.46 -2.73 -4.12
CA ARG A 137 -7.77 -4.15 -3.94
C ARG A 137 -8.32 -4.80 -5.21
N GLU A 138 -9.35 -4.21 -5.81
CA GLU A 138 -9.98 -4.79 -7.00
C GLU A 138 -8.99 -4.93 -8.16
N PHE A 139 -8.22 -3.86 -8.40
CA PHE A 139 -7.14 -3.87 -9.39
C PHE A 139 -6.13 -4.98 -9.10
N PHE A 140 -5.64 -5.08 -7.87
CA PHE A 140 -4.64 -6.09 -7.49
C PHE A 140 -5.15 -7.53 -7.64
N MET A 141 -6.40 -7.80 -7.26
CA MET A 141 -6.99 -9.13 -7.41
C MET A 141 -7.21 -9.50 -8.87
N ALA A 142 -7.78 -8.59 -9.66
CA ALA A 142 -7.98 -8.82 -11.09
C ALA A 142 -6.65 -8.93 -11.85
N PHE A 143 -5.65 -8.15 -11.44
CA PHE A 143 -4.29 -8.21 -11.96
C PHE A 143 -3.63 -9.56 -11.63
N ASP A 144 -3.81 -10.12 -10.42
CA ASP A 144 -3.33 -11.47 -10.07
C ASP A 144 -3.92 -12.53 -11.00
N GLU A 145 -5.24 -12.51 -11.18
CA GLU A 145 -5.93 -13.46 -12.05
C GLU A 145 -5.49 -13.36 -13.51
N ASP A 146 -5.43 -12.15 -14.07
CA ASP A 146 -5.00 -11.91 -15.44
C ASP A 146 -3.52 -12.28 -15.64
N TYR A 147 -2.67 -11.96 -14.68
CA TYR A 147 -1.25 -12.35 -14.71
C TYR A 147 -1.10 -13.87 -14.71
N VAL A 148 -1.74 -14.58 -13.77
CA VAL A 148 -1.65 -16.05 -13.67
C VAL A 148 -2.20 -16.72 -14.93
N ARG A 149 -3.26 -16.18 -15.53
CA ARG A 149 -3.84 -16.71 -16.77
C ARG A 149 -2.88 -16.60 -17.96
N ARG A 150 -2.06 -15.55 -18.00
CA ARG A 150 -1.14 -15.25 -19.11
C ARG A 150 0.27 -15.79 -18.91
N MET A 151 0.65 -16.11 -17.67
CA MET A 151 1.96 -16.64 -17.34
C MET A 151 2.09 -18.10 -17.84
N PRO A 152 3.25 -18.51 -18.38
CA PRO A 152 3.50 -19.91 -18.71
C PRO A 152 3.37 -20.83 -17.49
N ALA A 153 2.75 -21.99 -17.66
CA ALA A 153 2.52 -22.95 -16.56
C ALA A 153 3.82 -23.47 -15.90
N SER A 154 4.95 -23.41 -16.60
CA SER A 154 6.26 -23.82 -16.09
C SER A 154 6.91 -22.79 -15.17
N TRP A 155 6.36 -21.57 -15.07
CA TRP A 155 6.95 -20.49 -14.31
C TRP A 155 6.43 -20.45 -12.88
N GLN A 156 7.32 -20.13 -11.95
CA GLN A 156 6.93 -19.87 -10.58
C GLN A 156 6.31 -18.48 -10.45
N ILE A 157 5.19 -18.41 -9.75
CA ILE A 157 4.57 -17.14 -9.40
C ILE A 157 5.55 -16.33 -8.54
N PRO A 158 5.90 -15.09 -8.93
CA PRO A 158 6.81 -14.24 -8.16
C PRO A 158 6.35 -14.07 -6.71
N PHE A 159 7.30 -13.91 -5.79
CA PHE A 159 6.98 -13.75 -4.37
C PHE A 159 5.98 -12.62 -4.12
N TRP A 160 6.20 -11.44 -4.72
CA TRP A 160 5.31 -10.29 -4.56
C TRP A 160 3.87 -10.54 -5.05
N MET A 161 3.68 -11.41 -6.04
CA MET A 161 2.36 -11.85 -6.51
C MET A 161 1.70 -12.80 -5.50
N ARG A 162 2.46 -13.69 -4.86
CA ARG A 162 1.92 -14.55 -3.79
C ARG A 162 1.45 -13.72 -2.60
N GLU A 163 2.15 -12.63 -2.30
CA GLU A 163 1.81 -11.76 -1.19
C GLU A 163 0.49 -11.01 -1.37
N LEU A 164 0.04 -10.78 -2.60
CA LEU A 164 -1.29 -10.20 -2.88
C LEU A 164 -2.41 -10.96 -2.18
N ARG A 165 -2.33 -12.29 -2.21
CA ARG A 165 -3.32 -13.18 -1.58
C ARG A 165 -3.29 -13.12 -0.05
N ASN A 166 -2.16 -12.68 0.54
CA ASN A 166 -2.04 -12.48 1.98
C ASN A 166 -2.68 -11.16 2.44
N LEU A 167 -2.84 -10.17 1.57
CA LEU A 167 -3.44 -8.87 1.92
C LEU A 167 -4.92 -9.00 2.28
N ASP A 168 -5.65 -9.86 1.58
CA ASP A 168 -7.05 -10.18 1.91
C ASP A 168 -7.18 -10.92 3.24
N ARG A 169 -6.18 -11.73 3.64
CA ARG A 169 -6.14 -12.33 4.98
C ARG A 169 -5.90 -11.27 6.07
N LEU A 170 -5.13 -10.24 5.78
CA LEU A 170 -4.83 -9.17 6.74
C LEU A 170 -6.02 -8.24 6.96
N PHE A 171 -6.60 -7.73 5.87
CA PHE A 171 -7.65 -6.71 5.92
C PHE A 171 -9.08 -7.30 5.94
N GLY A 172 -9.19 -8.60 5.70
CA GLY A 172 -10.44 -9.35 5.57
C GLY A 172 -11.11 -9.17 4.21
N PRO A 173 -12.03 -10.09 3.83
CA PRO A 173 -13.04 -9.75 2.84
C PRO A 173 -13.87 -8.56 3.38
N TRP A 174 -14.38 -7.74 2.47
CA TRP A 174 -15.25 -6.63 2.83
C TRP A 174 -16.54 -7.11 3.47
#